data_AF-A0A932ARZ2-F1
#
_entry.id   AF-A0A932ARZ2-F1
#
_cell.length_a   1.000
_cell.length_b   1.000
_cell.length_c   1.000
_cell.angle_alpha   90.00
_cell.angle_beta   90.00
_cell.angle_gamma   90.00
#
_symmetry.space_group_name_H-M   'P 1'
#
loop_
_entity.id
_entity.type
_entity.pdbx_description
1 polymer ?
#
loop_
_entity_poly.entity_id
_entity_poly.type
_entity_poly.pdbx_seq_one_letter_code
_entity_poly.pdbx_strand_id
1 'polypeptide(L)'
;MTAPGRLGDDAVRFDIEPFDGEVFEGEAIVAAEWVDVCAFDDLEPDRGVAALVGDVPVAVFRCWPDDSLHAVANIDPYTGASVIARGVVGSVGDRPVVASPLGKQRFDLRTGEAVDDGAAVRLPVHAVRVEDGRVLISRVPRPA
;
A
#
# COMPACT_ATOMS: atom_id res chain seq x y z
N MET A 1 -20.39 26.48 -12.50
CA MET A 1 -19.01 26.93 -12.18
C MET A 1 -18.53 26.08 -11.03
N THR A 2 -17.99 24.90 -11.35
CA THR A 2 -17.40 23.99 -10.35
C THR A 2 -15.96 24.44 -10.16
N ALA A 3 -15.63 24.85 -8.93
CA ALA A 3 -14.25 25.13 -8.57
C ALA A 3 -13.42 23.84 -8.75
N PRO A 4 -12.17 23.91 -9.24
CA PRO A 4 -11.31 22.74 -9.25
C PRO A 4 -11.11 22.29 -7.81
N GLY A 5 -11.33 21.00 -7.56
CA GLY A 5 -11.08 20.36 -6.27
C GLY A 5 -9.69 20.73 -5.79
N ARG A 6 -9.62 21.22 -4.55
CA ARG A 6 -8.39 21.62 -3.87
C ARG A 6 -7.43 20.43 -3.92
N LEU A 7 -6.26 20.63 -4.53
CA LEU A 7 -5.15 19.67 -4.55
C LEU A 7 -4.86 19.29 -3.08
N GLY A 8 -5.20 18.06 -2.69
CA GLY A 8 -4.99 17.56 -1.33
C GLY A 8 -3.50 17.41 -1.02
N ASP A 9 -3.17 17.49 0.26
CA ASP A 9 -1.81 17.55 0.83
C ASP A 9 -0.98 16.24 0.68
N ASP A 10 -1.28 15.40 -0.31
CA ASP A 10 -0.76 14.03 -0.50
C ASP A 10 0.45 13.97 -1.46
N ALA A 11 1.20 15.07 -1.54
CA ALA A 11 2.42 15.18 -2.33
C ALA A 11 3.49 14.21 -1.83
N VAL A 12 3.85 13.20 -2.64
CA VAL A 12 5.00 12.35 -2.32
C VAL A 12 6.26 13.09 -2.76
N ARG A 13 7.10 13.47 -1.78
CA ARG A 13 8.40 14.10 -2.03
C ARG A 13 9.40 13.03 -2.45
N PHE A 14 10.00 13.20 -3.62
CA PHE A 14 11.18 12.43 -4.02
C PHE A 14 12.36 13.37 -4.16
N ASP A 15 13.48 13.05 -3.49
CA ASP A 15 14.76 13.68 -3.77
C ASP A 15 15.32 13.06 -5.06
N ILE A 16 15.36 13.87 -6.13
CA ILE A 16 15.91 13.47 -7.43
C ILE A 16 17.34 14.00 -7.51
N GLU A 17 18.32 13.09 -7.55
CA GLU A 17 19.72 13.39 -7.88
C GLU A 17 19.94 13.17 -9.40
N PRO A 18 20.10 14.21 -10.24
CA PRO A 18 20.19 14.04 -11.69
C PRO A 18 21.64 13.97 -12.23
N PHE A 19 21.74 13.46 -13.46
CA PHE A 19 22.94 12.91 -14.10
C PHE A 19 23.87 13.93 -14.78
N ASP A 20 23.53 15.24 -14.83
CA ASP A 20 24.24 16.23 -15.70
C ASP A 20 24.71 17.54 -15.02
N GLY A 21 24.76 17.60 -13.68
CA GLY A 21 25.54 18.64 -12.99
C GLY A 21 24.99 20.08 -13.01
N GLU A 22 23.77 20.33 -13.49
CA GLU A 22 23.08 21.62 -13.30
C GLU A 22 22.08 21.53 -12.14
N VAL A 23 22.30 22.33 -11.10
CA VAL A 23 21.46 22.41 -9.89
C VAL A 23 20.20 23.24 -10.15
N PHE A 24 19.04 22.61 -10.02
CA PHE A 24 17.75 23.28 -9.89
C PHE A 24 17.18 22.93 -8.50
N GLU A 25 17.00 23.93 -7.62
CA GLU A 25 16.25 23.77 -6.37
C GLU A 25 14.76 23.60 -6.72
N GLY A 26 14.30 22.36 -6.88
CA GLY A 26 12.92 22.07 -7.26
C GLY A 26 12.41 20.77 -6.65
N GLU A 27 11.35 20.87 -5.86
CA GLU A 27 10.59 19.71 -5.37
C GLU A 27 9.64 19.25 -6.48
N ALA A 28 9.83 18.04 -6.99
CA ALA A 28 8.85 17.40 -7.84
C ALA A 28 7.74 16.81 -6.96
N ILE A 29 6.61 17.52 -6.90
CA ILE A 29 5.36 17.00 -6.34
C ILE A 29 4.67 16.18 -7.43
N VAL A 30 4.75 14.86 -7.35
CA VAL A 30 3.84 13.98 -8.09
C VAL A 30 2.57 13.84 -7.28
N ALA A 31 1.46 14.39 -7.79
CA ALA A 31 0.15 14.13 -7.23
C ALA A 31 -0.09 12.61 -7.28
N ALA A 32 -0.38 11.99 -6.13
CA ALA A 32 -0.73 10.58 -6.09
C ALA A 32 -1.96 10.34 -6.96
N GLU A 33 -1.81 9.60 -8.07
CA GLU A 33 -2.93 9.15 -8.87
C GLU A 33 -3.68 8.09 -8.06
N TRP A 34 -4.88 8.44 -7.59
CA TRP A 34 -5.73 7.54 -6.81
C TRP A 34 -6.57 6.67 -7.73
N VAL A 35 -6.56 5.36 -7.49
CA VAL A 35 -7.33 4.37 -8.22
C VAL A 35 -8.45 3.84 -7.32
N ASP A 36 -9.69 3.94 -7.79
CA ASP A 36 -10.86 3.31 -7.16
C ASP A 36 -10.85 1.81 -7.43
N VAL A 37 -10.86 1.01 -6.35
CA VAL A 37 -10.74 -0.44 -6.44
C VAL A 37 -12.02 -1.21 -6.04
N CYS A 38 -12.78 -0.74 -5.06
CA CYS A 38 -14.03 -1.39 -4.60
C CYS A 38 -14.81 -0.49 -3.63
N ALA A 39 -16.03 -0.89 -3.25
CA ALA A 39 -16.72 -0.29 -2.12
C ALA A 39 -16.08 -0.75 -0.80
N PHE A 40 -16.09 0.09 0.22
CA PHE A 40 -15.57 -0.26 1.54
C PHE A 40 -16.27 -1.48 2.15
N ASP A 41 -17.58 -1.59 1.93
CA ASP A 41 -18.40 -2.68 2.45
C ASP A 41 -18.20 -4.02 1.71
N ASP A 42 -17.51 -4.01 0.56
CA ASP A 42 -17.10 -5.25 -0.13
C ASP A 42 -15.89 -5.90 0.56
N LEU A 43 -15.17 -5.17 1.42
CA LEU A 43 -14.05 -5.68 2.20
C LEU A 43 -14.55 -6.30 3.51
N GLU A 44 -14.55 -7.63 3.54
CA GLU A 44 -14.76 -8.39 4.77
C GLU A 44 -13.56 -8.19 5.73
N PRO A 45 -13.80 -7.92 7.03
CA PRO A 45 -12.72 -7.78 8.00
C PRO A 45 -11.76 -8.99 8.00
N ASP A 46 -10.47 -8.69 8.09
CA ASP A 46 -9.34 -9.63 8.09
C ASP A 46 -9.22 -10.52 6.84
N ARG A 47 -9.98 -10.23 5.79
CA ARG A 47 -9.92 -10.93 4.52
C ARG A 47 -9.30 -10.04 3.45
N GLY A 48 -8.17 -10.48 2.92
CA GLY A 48 -7.51 -9.75 1.84
C GLY A 48 -8.25 -9.86 0.51
N VAL A 49 -8.24 -8.76 -0.24
CA VAL A 49 -8.73 -8.70 -1.62
C VAL A 49 -7.59 -8.24 -2.52
N ALA A 50 -7.40 -8.94 -3.65
CA ALA A 50 -6.46 -8.51 -4.67
C ALA A 50 -7.15 -7.50 -5.60
N ALA A 51 -6.55 -6.33 -5.73
CA ALA A 51 -6.95 -5.29 -6.66
C ALA A 51 -5.84 -5.02 -7.67
N LEU A 52 -6.21 -4.50 -8.84
CA LEU A 52 -5.25 -4.07 -9.85
C LEU A 52 -5.16 -2.54 -9.81
N VAL A 53 -3.97 -2.02 -9.50
CA VAL A 53 -3.69 -0.58 -9.46
C VAL A 53 -2.75 -0.26 -10.62
N GLY A 54 -3.32 0.21 -11.73
CA GLY A 54 -2.63 0.25 -13.01
C GLY A 54 -2.36 -1.17 -13.52
N ASP A 55 -1.10 -1.58 -13.60
CA ASP A 55 -0.68 -2.94 -13.96
C ASP A 55 -0.08 -3.70 -12.76
N VAL A 56 -0.13 -3.11 -11.56
CA VAL A 56 0.48 -3.65 -10.34
C VAL A 56 -0.60 -4.31 -9.48
N PRO A 57 -0.46 -5.60 -9.12
CA PRO A 57 -1.39 -6.24 -8.22
C PRO A 57 -1.11 -5.83 -6.77
N VAL A 58 -2.14 -5.33 -6.09
CA VAL A 58 -2.10 -4.82 -4.71
C VAL A 58 -3.07 -5.63 -3.85
N ALA A 59 -2.63 -6.05 -2.68
CA ALA A 59 -3.45 -6.68 -1.66
C ALA A 59 -3.99 -5.62 -0.71
N VAL A 60 -5.31 -5.60 -0.52
CA VAL A 60 -6.02 -4.66 0.34
C VAL A 60 -6.65 -5.42 1.49
N PHE A 61 -6.50 -4.88 2.70
CA PHE A 61 -7.01 -5.48 3.93
C PHE A 61 -7.77 -4.42 4.72
N ARG A 62 -8.95 -4.80 5.23
CA ARG A 62 -9.67 -4.11 6.29
C ARG A 62 -9.45 -4.91 7.57
N CYS A 63 -8.72 -4.38 8.54
CA CYS A 63 -8.33 -5.12 9.75
C CYS A 63 -9.32 -4.90 10.89
N TRP A 64 -9.63 -5.98 11.61
CA TRP A 64 -10.37 -5.91 12.88
C TRP A 64 -9.40 -5.55 14.02
N PRO A 65 -9.84 -4.83 15.08
CA PRO A 65 -11.20 -4.37 15.39
C PRO A 65 -11.53 -2.93 14.96
N ASP A 66 -10.57 -2.20 14.42
CA ASP A 66 -10.67 -0.74 14.21
C ASP A 66 -11.01 -0.34 12.78
N ASP A 67 -11.30 -1.32 11.91
CA ASP A 67 -11.56 -1.12 10.49
C ASP A 67 -10.42 -0.42 9.74
N SER A 68 -9.19 -0.54 10.27
CA SER A 68 -8.00 0.04 9.65
C SER A 68 -7.75 -0.56 8.26
N LEU A 69 -7.48 0.31 7.27
CA LEU A 69 -7.19 -0.10 5.90
C LEU A 69 -5.70 -0.11 5.63
N HIS A 70 -5.26 -1.20 5.01
CA HIS A 70 -3.89 -1.38 4.59
C HIS A 70 -3.84 -1.89 3.15
N ALA A 71 -2.91 -1.34 2.37
CA ALA A 71 -2.67 -1.75 0.99
C ALA A 71 -1.17 -2.02 0.81
N VAL A 72 -0.84 -3.23 0.38
CA VAL A 72 0.54 -3.68 0.16
C VAL A 72 0.65 -4.40 -1.18
N ALA A 73 1.85 -4.55 -1.73
CA ALA A 73 2.04 -5.33 -2.94
C ALA A 73 1.48 -6.75 -2.77
N ASN A 74 0.78 -7.26 -3.79
CA ASN A 74 0.24 -8.62 -3.74
C ASN A 74 1.30 -9.70 -4.04
N ILE A 75 2.46 -9.30 -4.55
CA ILE A 75 3.57 -10.20 -4.91
C ILE A 75 4.40 -10.48 -3.66
N ASP A 76 4.47 -11.75 -3.28
CA ASP A 76 5.36 -12.21 -2.22
C ASP A 76 6.83 -12.10 -2.69
N PRO A 77 7.68 -11.33 -1.97
CA PRO A 77 9.05 -11.05 -2.40
C PRO A 77 9.97 -12.27 -2.32
N TYR A 78 9.61 -13.31 -1.55
CA TYR A 78 10.40 -14.53 -1.44
C TYR A 78 10.11 -15.51 -2.58
N THR A 79 8.86 -15.55 -3.06
CA THR A 79 8.40 -16.55 -4.05
C THR A 79 8.12 -15.97 -5.43
N GLY A 80 7.94 -14.65 -5.54
CA GLY A 80 7.50 -13.97 -6.76
C GLY A 80 6.03 -14.21 -7.11
N ALA A 81 5.26 -14.89 -6.25
CA ALA A 81 3.86 -15.22 -6.50
C ALA A 81 2.92 -14.11 -6.03
N SER A 82 1.88 -13.82 -6.82
CA SER A 82 0.84 -12.84 -6.49
C SER A 82 -0.21 -13.44 -5.54
N VAL A 83 0.14 -13.60 -4.25
CA VAL A 83 -0.62 -14.39 -3.27
C VAL A 83 -0.88 -13.71 -1.93
N ILE A 84 -0.33 -12.52 -1.65
CA ILE A 84 -0.40 -11.90 -0.32
C ILE A 84 -1.85 -11.66 0.15
N ALA A 85 -2.76 -11.26 -0.74
CA ALA A 85 -4.18 -11.06 -0.43
C ALA A 85 -4.87 -12.32 0.12
N ARG A 86 -4.30 -13.51 -0.11
CA ARG A 86 -4.81 -14.78 0.42
C ARG A 86 -4.18 -15.16 1.77
N GLY A 87 -3.30 -14.31 2.29
CA GLY A 87 -2.63 -14.49 3.56
C GLY A 87 -3.58 -14.41 4.74
N VAL A 88 -3.11 -14.90 5.88
CA VAL A 88 -3.86 -14.84 7.14
C VAL A 88 -3.48 -13.55 7.85
N VAL A 89 -4.46 -12.68 8.11
CA VAL A 89 -4.28 -11.47 8.91
C VAL A 89 -4.21 -11.85 10.39
N GLY A 90 -3.37 -11.15 11.14
CA GLY A 90 -3.24 -11.29 12.59
C GLY A 90 -2.46 -10.13 13.17
N SER A 91 -1.90 -10.32 14.37
CA SER A 91 -1.10 -9.30 15.03
C SER A 91 0.17 -9.87 15.68
N VAL A 92 1.21 -9.03 15.74
CA VAL A 92 2.41 -9.26 16.56
C VAL A 92 2.56 -8.07 17.50
N GLY A 93 2.03 -8.23 18.71
CA GLY A 93 1.83 -7.09 19.61
C GLY A 93 0.73 -6.18 19.06
N ASP A 94 1.06 -4.91 18.82
CA ASP A 94 0.19 -3.88 18.26
C ASP A 94 0.30 -3.74 16.73
N ARG A 95 1.19 -4.52 16.10
CA ARG A 95 1.43 -4.50 14.66
C ARG A 95 0.46 -5.43 13.94
N PRO A 96 -0.41 -4.92 13.03
CA PRO A 96 -1.22 -5.75 12.17
C PRO A 96 -0.29 -6.41 11.14
N VAL A 97 -0.42 -7.72 10.96
CA VAL A 97 0.43 -8.49 10.04
C VAL A 97 -0.39 -9.33 9.10
N VAL A 98 0.18 -9.66 7.94
CA VAL A 98 -0.30 -10.73 7.06
C VAL A 98 0.77 -11.80 6.92
N ALA A 99 0.40 -13.06 7.17
CA ALA A 99 1.26 -14.20 6.89
C ALA A 99 1.13 -14.64 5.44
N SER A 100 2.24 -14.69 4.68
CA SER A 100 2.23 -15.20 3.30
C SER A 100 1.67 -16.64 3.26
N PRO A 101 0.77 -16.97 2.31
CA PRO A 101 0.24 -18.32 2.18
C PRO A 101 1.30 -19.39 1.95
N LEU A 102 2.37 -19.05 1.22
CA LEU A 102 3.37 -20.01 0.76
C LEU A 102 4.53 -20.14 1.76
N GLY A 103 5.25 -19.05 2.02
CA GLY A 103 6.45 -19.08 2.85
C GLY A 103 6.22 -18.83 4.33
N LYS A 104 4.99 -18.46 4.74
CA LYS A 104 4.58 -18.17 6.13
C LYS A 104 5.28 -17.00 6.82
N GLN A 105 6.15 -16.27 6.11
CA GLN A 105 6.70 -15.02 6.61
C GLN A 105 5.56 -14.03 6.89
N ARG A 106 5.65 -13.34 8.02
CA ARG A 106 4.69 -12.31 8.43
C ARG A 106 5.22 -10.96 8.02
N PHE A 107 4.38 -10.18 7.37
CA PHE A 107 4.69 -8.80 6.98
C PHE A 107 3.81 -7.84 7.76
N ASP A 108 4.41 -6.80 8.34
CA ASP A 108 3.67 -5.68 8.93
C ASP A 108 2.87 -4.96 7.84
N LEU A 109 1.56 -4.83 8.02
CA LEU A 109 0.67 -4.20 7.02
C LEU A 109 0.81 -2.67 6.97
N ARG A 110 1.44 -2.05 7.98
CA ARG A 110 1.72 -0.61 8.03
C ARG A 110 3.01 -0.26 7.30
N THR A 111 4.07 -1.03 7.52
CA THR A 111 5.42 -0.73 7.00
C THR A 111 5.84 -1.64 5.84
N GLY A 112 5.17 -2.78 5.69
CA GLY A 112 5.52 -3.83 4.73
C GLY A 112 6.66 -4.74 5.20
N GLU A 113 7.33 -4.43 6.31
CA GLU A 113 8.53 -5.14 6.75
C GLU A 113 8.24 -6.58 7.19
N ALA A 114 9.14 -7.50 6.82
CA ALA A 114 9.11 -8.85 7.35
C ALA A 114 9.44 -8.85 8.84
N VAL A 115 8.56 -9.42 9.66
CA VAL A 115 8.70 -9.44 11.13
C VAL A 115 9.65 -10.53 11.61
N ASP A 116 9.79 -11.61 10.83
CA ASP A 116 10.41 -12.85 11.27
C ASP A 116 11.93 -12.91 11.06
N ASP A 117 12.44 -12.29 9.99
CA ASP A 117 13.75 -12.69 9.46
C ASP A 117 14.89 -11.70 9.72
N GLY A 118 14.62 -10.52 10.30
CA GLY A 118 15.64 -9.47 10.49
C GLY A 118 16.31 -8.96 9.20
N ALA A 119 15.97 -9.57 8.05
CA ALA A 119 16.37 -9.18 6.73
C ALA A 119 15.57 -7.94 6.29
N ALA A 120 16.20 -7.07 5.51
CA ALA A 120 15.57 -5.87 4.94
C ALA A 120 14.60 -6.20 3.78
N VAL A 121 13.79 -7.25 3.92
CA VAL A 121 12.75 -7.63 2.96
C VAL A 121 11.44 -6.98 3.40
N ARG A 122 10.77 -6.33 2.46
CA ARG A 122 9.48 -5.68 2.69
C ARG A 122 8.55 -5.79 1.49
N LEU A 123 7.26 -5.70 1.74
CA LEU A 123 6.26 -5.40 0.74
C LEU A 123 6.22 -3.89 0.48
N PRO A 124 6.19 -3.43 -0.78
CA PRO A 124 5.79 -2.06 -1.09
C PRO A 124 4.42 -1.75 -0.47
N VAL A 125 4.32 -0.64 0.26
CA VAL A 125 3.07 -0.18 0.89
C VAL A 125 2.47 0.91 0.04
N HIS A 126 1.18 0.83 -0.28
CA HIS A 126 0.45 1.88 -0.98
C HIS A 126 -0.32 2.75 0.03
N ALA A 127 -0.48 4.03 -0.29
CA ALA A 127 -1.46 4.85 0.43
C ALA A 127 -2.87 4.36 0.09
N VAL A 128 -3.75 4.26 1.09
CA VAL A 128 -5.13 3.81 0.93
C VAL A 128 -6.04 4.70 1.76
N ARG A 129 -7.21 5.03 1.22
CA ARG A 129 -8.21 5.86 1.91
C ARG A 129 -9.63 5.46 1.48
N VAL A 130 -10.62 5.93 2.24
CA VAL A 130 -12.03 5.84 1.87
C VAL A 130 -12.54 7.23 1.56
N GLU A 131 -13.13 7.41 0.38
CA GLU A 131 -13.85 8.62 -0.02
C GLU A 131 -15.20 8.21 -0.59
N ASP A 132 -16.29 8.80 -0.09
CA ASP A 132 -17.67 8.50 -0.52
C ASP A 132 -18.01 7.00 -0.51
N GLY A 133 -17.48 6.25 0.46
CA GLY A 133 -17.68 4.79 0.60
C GLY A 133 -16.87 3.95 -0.39
N ARG A 134 -15.96 4.56 -1.15
CA ARG A 134 -15.07 3.91 -2.13
C ARG A 134 -13.66 3.82 -1.58
N VAL A 135 -13.02 2.67 -1.77
CA VAL A 135 -11.62 2.46 -1.40
C VAL A 135 -10.74 2.95 -2.55
N LEU A 136 -9.89 3.92 -2.25
CA LEU A 136 -8.94 4.52 -3.18
C LEU A 136 -7.52 4.14 -2.80
N ILE A 137 -6.71 3.77 -3.78
CA ILE A 137 -5.30 3.38 -3.58
C ILE A 137 -4.39 4.24 -4.45
N SER A 138 -3.31 4.76 -3.86
CA SER A 138 -2.27 5.47 -4.60
C SER A 138 -1.59 4.52 -5.58
N ARG A 139 -1.48 4.95 -6.84
CA ARG A 139 -0.74 4.24 -7.88
C ARG A 139 0.74 4.04 -7.52
N VAL A 140 1.32 5.02 -6.84
CA VAL A 140 2.72 4.98 -6.42
C VAL A 140 2.81 4.46 -4.98
N PRO A 141 3.62 3.41 -4.71
CA PRO A 141 3.91 2.99 -3.35
C PRO A 141 4.58 4.11 -2.56
N ARG A 142 4.36 4.13 -1.25
CA ARG A 142 5.07 5.04 -0.33
C ARG A 142 6.58 4.77 -0.42
N PRO A 143 7.42 5.81 -0.38
CA PRO A 143 8.83 5.63 -0.12
C PRO A 143 9.00 4.92 1.23
N ALA A 144 10.04 4.10 1.33
CA ALA A 144 10.34 3.33 2.55
C ALA A 144 11.44 3.97 3.37
#